data_AF-A0A7W7IIH3-F1
#
_entry.id   AF-A0A7W7IIH3-F1
#
_cell.length_a   1.000
_cell.length_b   1.000
_cell.length_c   1.000
_cell.angle_alpha   90.00
_cell.angle_beta   90.00
_cell.angle_gamma   90.00
#
_symmetry.space_group_name_H-M   'P 1'
#
loop_
_entity.id
_entity.type
_entity.pdbx_description
1 polymer ?
#
loop_
_entity_poly.entity_id
_entity_poly.type
_entity_poly.pdbx_seq_one_letter_code
_entity_poly.pdbx_strand_id
1 'polypeptide(L)'
;MNLGMHKGTTLRRVLLSGGVGLLLTAAAACGGSDEPSDDPTLTGAPIKVGLFNPDKGAVAVPAVKSGMDAGVSYVAKELKGVQGRPIVVEACSVDGTPESTIGCANKFVQEGVVAAFDGFNLSSSAGIAILEAAKIPLIGQIPFDQTTGSAASGRVYLGPPQASFLIGALQGFKAEGKKSATLTLVDTPASHKTIDTQLKPLAGALGIKANGLYYSPTNPNFSALAATIASTKPDVAGLIAAPNASTCIQLIKNLRSVGYKGDIFVAACMGFIKSDPANAPGATLYSSVWLPGTEKHAPKEAVDNLKAATEYISKTSGPADFYAYAQFATVVDFAKALSAGSSSGELTGESVLSTLKGLKDFPTFLGTKITCGKEKSPNCTTQMLLFSVQKDLSLKPVTGDWITPAPEIMATIPGAS
;
A
#
# COMPACT_ATOMS: atom_id res chain seq x y z
N MET A 1 -34.05 -42.54 -2.25
CA MET A 1 -35.46 -42.38 -2.70
C MET A 1 -35.43 -41.63 -4.01
N ASN A 2 -36.01 -42.25 -5.02
CA ASN A 2 -36.04 -41.83 -6.42
C ASN A 2 -37.27 -40.94 -6.70
N LEU A 3 -37.31 -40.36 -7.91
CA LEU A 3 -38.40 -39.58 -8.58
C LEU A 3 -38.15 -38.06 -8.57
N GLY A 4 -38.16 -37.33 -9.69
CA GLY A 4 -38.45 -37.68 -11.07
C GLY A 4 -38.46 -36.42 -11.97
N MET A 5 -38.07 -36.62 -13.22
CA MET A 5 -37.99 -35.65 -14.33
C MET A 5 -39.34 -35.12 -14.83
N HIS A 6 -39.40 -33.93 -15.43
CA HIS A 6 -40.27 -33.60 -16.60
C HIS A 6 -39.69 -32.40 -17.39
N LYS A 7 -39.30 -32.60 -18.66
CA LYS A 7 -39.97 -32.20 -19.94
C LYS A 7 -40.04 -30.67 -20.13
N GLY A 8 -39.62 -30.02 -21.23
CA GLY A 8 -39.34 -30.43 -22.60
C GLY A 8 -40.27 -29.71 -23.60
N THR A 9 -39.70 -28.79 -24.41
CA THR A 9 -40.14 -28.29 -25.75
C THR A 9 -41.42 -27.41 -25.80
N THR A 10 -41.52 -26.31 -26.56
CA THR A 10 -41.50 -26.25 -28.05
C THR A 10 -41.47 -24.81 -28.57
N LEU A 11 -40.77 -24.61 -29.69
CA LEU A 11 -40.61 -23.40 -30.50
C LEU A 11 -41.76 -23.24 -31.51
N ARG A 12 -42.24 -22.01 -31.79
CA ARG A 12 -43.01 -21.72 -33.02
C ARG A 12 -42.76 -20.29 -33.50
N ARG A 13 -42.17 -20.18 -34.70
CA ARG A 13 -42.13 -18.98 -35.56
C ARG A 13 -43.29 -19.05 -36.55
N VAL A 14 -43.96 -17.95 -36.84
CA VAL A 14 -44.59 -17.65 -38.15
C VAL A 14 -44.53 -16.13 -38.40
N LEU A 15 -44.14 -15.78 -39.63
CA LEU A 15 -43.99 -14.47 -40.27
C LEU A 15 -45.30 -13.92 -40.84
N LEU A 16 -45.28 -12.63 -41.25
CA LEU A 16 -45.95 -11.94 -42.39
C LEU A 16 -46.40 -10.53 -41.90
N SER A 17 -46.33 -9.39 -42.61
CA SER A 17 -45.78 -8.96 -43.90
C SER A 17 -46.18 -7.47 -44.13
N GLY A 18 -45.33 -6.66 -44.76
CA GLY A 18 -45.71 -5.67 -45.79
C GLY A 18 -46.21 -4.26 -45.40
N GLY A 19 -45.58 -3.22 -45.97
CA GLY A 19 -46.22 -1.90 -46.18
C GLY A 19 -45.25 -0.71 -46.27
N VAL A 20 -45.02 -0.19 -47.49
CA VAL A 20 -44.19 0.99 -47.83
C VAL A 20 -44.98 2.29 -47.68
N GLY A 21 -44.34 3.38 -47.22
CA GLY A 21 -44.89 4.74 -47.29
C GLY A 21 -43.88 5.83 -46.91
N LEU A 22 -43.40 6.56 -47.92
CA LEU A 22 -42.50 7.72 -47.81
C LEU A 22 -43.31 9.00 -47.60
N LEU A 23 -43.00 9.84 -46.60
CA LEU A 23 -43.47 11.23 -46.50
C LEU A 23 -42.51 12.06 -45.62
N LEU A 24 -42.12 13.23 -46.13
CA LEU A 24 -41.18 14.19 -45.57
C LEU A 24 -41.77 15.05 -44.43
N THR A 25 -40.85 15.68 -43.67
CA THR A 25 -40.94 16.86 -42.79
C THR A 25 -41.38 16.66 -41.33
N ALA A 26 -40.47 16.88 -40.38
CA ALA A 26 -40.39 18.08 -39.54
C ALA A 26 -39.36 17.88 -38.41
N ALA A 27 -38.55 18.90 -38.16
CA ALA A 27 -37.58 18.94 -37.08
C ALA A 27 -38.26 18.84 -35.70
N ALA A 28 -37.79 17.92 -34.88
CA ALA A 28 -37.89 17.99 -33.43
C ALA A 28 -36.52 17.66 -32.87
N ALA A 29 -35.74 18.71 -32.60
CA ALA A 29 -34.56 18.63 -31.76
C ALA A 29 -35.01 18.20 -30.35
N CYS A 30 -34.99 16.90 -30.09
CA CYS A 30 -35.03 16.41 -28.72
C CYS A 30 -33.65 16.66 -28.12
N GLY A 31 -33.56 17.78 -27.40
CA GLY A 31 -32.49 18.01 -26.42
C GLY A 31 -32.54 16.91 -25.37
N GLY A 32 -31.71 15.89 -25.56
CA GLY A 32 -31.16 15.14 -24.46
C GLY A 32 -30.12 16.03 -23.81
N SER A 33 -30.47 16.63 -22.69
CA SER A 33 -29.51 17.22 -21.77
C SER A 33 -28.66 16.08 -21.20
N ASP A 34 -27.65 15.66 -21.95
CA ASP A 34 -26.44 15.11 -21.37
C ASP A 34 -25.86 16.26 -20.54
N GLU A 35 -26.04 16.18 -19.23
CA GLU A 35 -25.21 16.97 -18.33
C GLU A 35 -23.75 16.69 -18.75
N PRO A 36 -22.95 17.73 -19.06
CA PRO A 36 -21.56 17.52 -19.34
C PRO A 36 -20.98 16.81 -18.13
N SER A 37 -20.45 15.60 -18.31
CA SER A 37 -19.59 15.02 -17.31
C SER A 37 -18.42 16.00 -17.14
N ASP A 38 -18.27 16.60 -15.96
CA ASP A 38 -17.12 17.44 -15.58
C ASP A 38 -15.78 16.67 -15.60
N ASP A 39 -15.76 15.43 -16.09
CA ASP A 39 -14.57 14.64 -16.28
C ASP A 39 -13.79 15.18 -17.48
N PRO A 40 -12.53 15.62 -17.28
CA PRO A 40 -11.72 16.13 -18.38
C PRO A 40 -11.57 15.06 -19.47
N THR A 41 -11.89 15.42 -20.70
CA THR A 41 -11.70 14.53 -21.85
C THR A 41 -10.21 14.41 -22.16
N LEU A 42 -9.57 13.35 -21.66
CA LEU A 42 -8.19 13.01 -22.00
C LEU A 42 -8.17 12.30 -23.36
N THR A 43 -7.55 12.93 -24.36
CA THR A 43 -7.55 12.47 -25.75
C THR A 43 -6.26 11.75 -26.16
N GLY A 44 -5.24 11.74 -25.30
CA GLY A 44 -3.99 11.00 -25.56
C GLY A 44 -4.18 9.49 -25.49
N ALA A 45 -3.28 8.74 -26.14
CA ALA A 45 -3.32 7.27 -26.09
C ALA A 45 -3.25 6.75 -24.64
N PRO A 46 -4.01 5.73 -24.22
CA PRO A 46 -3.96 5.24 -22.84
C PRO A 46 -2.59 4.73 -22.40
N ILE A 47 -2.25 4.92 -21.13
CA ILE A 47 -1.12 4.29 -20.45
C ILE A 47 -1.67 3.10 -19.68
N LYS A 48 -1.51 1.90 -20.23
CA LYS A 48 -1.95 0.66 -19.57
C LYS A 48 -0.97 0.25 -18.48
N VAL A 49 -1.45 0.05 -17.27
CA VAL A 49 -0.65 -0.43 -16.13
C VAL A 49 -1.34 -1.63 -15.49
N GLY A 50 -0.58 -2.62 -15.04
CA GLY A 50 -1.10 -3.74 -14.25
C GLY A 50 -1.20 -3.37 -12.77
N LEU A 51 -2.12 -3.98 -12.03
CA LEU A 51 -2.14 -3.96 -10.57
C LEU A 51 -2.23 -5.39 -10.05
N PHE A 52 -1.20 -5.85 -9.34
CA PHE A 52 -1.33 -7.01 -8.45
C PHE A 52 -2.22 -6.60 -7.28
N ASN A 53 -3.50 -6.94 -7.35
CA ASN A 53 -4.51 -6.49 -6.40
C ASN A 53 -4.68 -7.53 -5.27
N PRO A 54 -4.24 -7.28 -4.03
CA PRO A 54 -4.30 -8.24 -2.94
C PRO A 54 -5.71 -8.31 -2.32
N ASP A 55 -6.74 -8.59 -3.11
CA ASP A 55 -8.14 -8.60 -2.64
C ASP A 55 -8.63 -9.97 -2.14
N LYS A 56 -7.75 -10.98 -2.15
CA LYS A 56 -8.04 -12.35 -1.74
C LYS A 56 -7.02 -12.87 -0.72
N GLY A 57 -7.31 -14.05 -0.17
CA GLY A 57 -6.44 -14.73 0.79
C GLY A 57 -6.61 -14.23 2.23
N ALA A 58 -5.86 -14.84 3.14
CA ALA A 58 -6.00 -14.60 4.59
C ALA A 58 -5.52 -13.21 5.06
N VAL A 59 -4.77 -12.50 4.21
CA VAL A 59 -4.13 -11.22 4.50
C VAL A 59 -4.48 -10.18 3.43
N ALA A 60 -5.69 -10.28 2.88
CA ALA A 60 -6.20 -9.37 1.86
C ALA A 60 -6.14 -7.90 2.31
N VAL A 61 -5.79 -7.02 1.37
CA VAL A 61 -5.64 -5.58 1.54
C VAL A 61 -6.51 -4.83 0.52
N PRO A 62 -7.85 -4.89 0.65
CA PRO A 62 -8.78 -4.31 -0.33
C PRO A 62 -8.64 -2.78 -0.50
N ALA A 63 -8.06 -2.10 0.49
CA ALA A 63 -7.76 -0.67 0.45
C ALA A 63 -6.80 -0.28 -0.70
N VAL A 64 -5.98 -1.22 -1.21
CA VAL A 64 -5.08 -0.98 -2.34
C VAL A 64 -5.86 -0.58 -3.59
N LYS A 65 -6.90 -1.32 -3.96
CA LYS A 65 -7.72 -0.98 -5.14
C LYS A 65 -8.38 0.38 -5.00
N SER A 66 -8.82 0.72 -3.77
CA SER A 66 -9.41 2.02 -3.46
C SER A 66 -8.39 3.16 -3.64
N GLY A 67 -7.17 3.00 -3.13
CA GLY A 67 -6.09 3.96 -3.36
C GLY A 67 -5.70 4.08 -4.83
N MET A 68 -5.68 2.97 -5.57
CA MET A 68 -5.40 2.95 -7.01
C MET A 68 -6.45 3.74 -7.79
N ASP A 69 -7.73 3.44 -7.57
CA ASP A 69 -8.85 4.10 -8.29
C ASP A 69 -8.93 5.58 -7.95
N ALA A 70 -8.78 5.94 -6.68
CA ALA A 70 -8.74 7.32 -6.23
C ALA A 70 -7.55 8.08 -6.84
N GLY A 71 -6.38 7.46 -6.88
CA GLY A 71 -5.17 8.05 -7.46
C GLY A 71 -5.30 8.28 -8.97
N VAL A 72 -5.83 7.30 -9.71
CA VAL A 72 -6.10 7.45 -11.15
C VAL A 72 -7.11 8.57 -11.41
N SER A 73 -8.17 8.64 -10.60
CA SER A 73 -9.17 9.70 -10.71
C SER A 73 -8.57 11.09 -10.44
N TYR A 74 -7.74 11.22 -9.40
CA TYR A 74 -7.02 12.45 -9.09
C TYR A 74 -6.07 12.86 -10.24
N VAL A 75 -5.30 11.91 -10.77
CA VAL A 75 -4.40 12.15 -11.91
C VAL A 75 -5.19 12.64 -13.12
N ALA A 76 -6.34 12.02 -13.42
CA ALA A 76 -7.17 12.43 -14.54
C ALA A 76 -7.73 13.85 -14.35
N LYS A 77 -8.30 14.13 -13.17
CA LYS A 77 -9.03 15.37 -12.88
C LYS A 77 -8.12 16.56 -12.59
N GLU A 78 -7.14 16.37 -11.71
CA GLU A 78 -6.30 17.45 -11.19
C GLU A 78 -5.00 17.60 -11.98
N LEU A 79 -4.39 16.49 -12.43
CA LEU A 79 -3.14 16.53 -13.20
C LEU A 79 -3.34 16.50 -14.71
N LYS A 80 -4.60 16.33 -15.17
CA LYS A 80 -4.96 16.22 -16.60
C LYS A 80 -4.23 15.06 -17.30
N GLY A 81 -4.12 13.94 -16.60
CA GLY A 81 -3.42 12.75 -17.09
C GLY A 81 -1.90 12.91 -17.09
N VAL A 82 -1.19 11.98 -17.74
CA VAL A 82 0.26 12.10 -17.98
C VAL A 82 0.44 12.66 -19.37
N GLN A 83 0.75 13.96 -19.45
CA GLN A 83 0.85 14.67 -20.75
C GLN A 83 -0.43 14.51 -21.59
N GLY A 84 -1.61 14.61 -20.97
CA GLY A 84 -2.91 14.45 -21.63
C GLY A 84 -3.34 12.99 -21.89
N ARG A 85 -2.54 12.01 -21.47
CA ARG A 85 -2.85 10.58 -21.61
C ARG A 85 -3.54 10.03 -20.36
N PRO A 86 -4.64 9.27 -20.48
CA PRO A 86 -5.28 8.61 -19.34
C PRO A 86 -4.47 7.40 -18.87
N ILE A 87 -4.48 7.12 -17.55
CA ILE A 87 -3.98 5.85 -16.99
C ILE A 87 -5.14 4.85 -16.97
N VAL A 88 -4.92 3.66 -17.52
CA VAL A 88 -5.89 2.56 -17.52
C VAL A 88 -5.29 1.38 -16.75
N VAL A 89 -6.02 0.88 -15.77
CA VAL A 89 -5.54 -0.15 -14.84
C VAL A 89 -6.12 -1.51 -15.17
N GLU A 90 -5.23 -2.45 -15.49
CA GLU A 90 -5.49 -3.88 -15.56
C GLU A 90 -5.31 -4.49 -14.16
N ALA A 91 -6.36 -4.47 -13.34
CA ALA A 91 -6.31 -5.08 -12.02
C ALA A 91 -6.43 -6.61 -12.13
N CYS A 92 -5.57 -7.33 -11.41
CA CYS A 92 -5.60 -8.79 -11.32
C CYS A 92 -5.48 -9.24 -9.87
N SER A 93 -6.47 -10.01 -9.40
CA SER A 93 -6.53 -10.50 -8.03
C SER A 93 -5.38 -11.45 -7.69
N VAL A 94 -4.66 -11.17 -6.61
CA VAL A 94 -3.71 -12.07 -5.97
C VAL A 94 -4.18 -12.44 -4.56
N ASP A 95 -3.83 -13.65 -4.13
CA ASP A 95 -4.22 -14.22 -2.83
C ASP A 95 -3.00 -14.50 -1.91
N GLY A 96 -1.83 -14.00 -2.30
CA GLY A 96 -0.56 -14.22 -1.62
C GLY A 96 0.17 -15.51 -2.02
N THR A 97 -0.37 -16.29 -2.96
CA THR A 97 0.30 -17.49 -3.50
C THR A 97 1.19 -17.16 -4.70
N PRO A 98 2.25 -17.93 -4.98
CA PRO A 98 3.03 -17.80 -6.22
C PRO A 98 2.19 -17.98 -7.49
N GLU A 99 1.22 -18.90 -7.47
CA GLU A 99 0.40 -19.28 -8.62
C GLU A 99 -0.46 -18.10 -9.10
N SER A 100 -1.13 -17.38 -8.19
CA SER A 100 -1.93 -16.21 -8.55
C SER A 100 -1.05 -15.07 -9.10
N THR A 101 0.13 -14.85 -8.50
CA THR A 101 1.10 -13.87 -9.00
C THR A 101 1.61 -14.20 -10.40
N ILE A 102 1.96 -15.47 -10.68
CA ILE A 102 2.40 -15.90 -12.01
C ILE A 102 1.27 -15.71 -13.04
N GLY A 103 0.03 -16.05 -12.67
CA GLY A 103 -1.14 -15.82 -13.53
C GLY A 103 -1.32 -14.34 -13.89
N CYS A 104 -1.24 -13.45 -12.89
CA CYS A 104 -1.34 -12.02 -13.11
C CYS A 104 -0.17 -11.44 -13.93
N ALA A 105 1.07 -11.89 -13.69
CA ALA A 105 2.21 -11.47 -14.49
C ALA A 105 2.03 -11.83 -15.97
N ASN A 106 1.58 -13.05 -16.28
CA ASN A 106 1.26 -13.47 -17.65
C ASN A 106 0.15 -12.62 -18.27
N LYS A 107 -0.92 -12.30 -17.51
CA LYS A 107 -1.98 -11.40 -17.99
C LYS A 107 -1.41 -10.02 -18.33
N PHE A 108 -0.56 -9.45 -17.48
CA PHE A 108 0.04 -8.13 -17.72
C PHE A 108 0.88 -8.10 -19.01
N VAL A 109 1.63 -9.18 -19.29
CA VAL A 109 2.34 -9.34 -20.57
C VAL A 109 1.36 -9.38 -21.74
N GLN A 110 0.29 -10.18 -21.64
CA GLN A 110 -0.73 -10.30 -22.71
C GLN A 110 -1.45 -8.99 -23.00
N GLU A 111 -1.73 -8.19 -21.96
CA GLU A 111 -2.40 -6.89 -22.10
C GLU A 111 -1.48 -5.76 -22.55
N GLY A 112 -0.16 -6.01 -22.60
CA GLY A 112 0.85 -5.03 -23.00
C GLY A 112 0.93 -3.84 -22.04
N VAL A 113 0.89 -4.08 -20.73
CA VAL A 113 1.02 -2.99 -19.75
C VAL A 113 2.47 -2.47 -19.73
N VAL A 114 2.64 -1.17 -19.51
CA VAL A 114 3.97 -0.53 -19.47
C VAL A 114 4.62 -0.59 -18.09
N ALA A 115 3.88 -1.02 -17.08
CA ALA A 115 4.31 -1.12 -15.70
C ALA A 115 3.36 -2.05 -14.94
N ALA A 116 3.87 -2.78 -13.96
CA ALA A 116 3.06 -3.54 -13.02
C ALA A 116 3.19 -2.91 -11.63
N PHE A 117 2.07 -2.48 -11.05
CA PHE A 117 2.02 -2.02 -9.68
C PHE A 117 1.99 -3.20 -8.72
N ASP A 118 2.99 -3.28 -7.85
CA ASP A 118 3.04 -4.14 -6.68
C ASP A 118 2.18 -3.54 -5.57
N GLY A 119 0.94 -3.99 -5.50
CA GLY A 119 -0.02 -3.60 -4.47
C GLY A 119 0.26 -4.25 -3.10
N PHE A 120 1.51 -4.25 -2.63
CA PHE A 120 1.93 -4.93 -1.40
C PHE A 120 1.80 -6.47 -1.48
N ASN A 121 2.13 -7.04 -2.63
CA ASN A 121 2.05 -8.48 -2.88
C ASN A 121 3.13 -9.24 -2.09
N LEU A 122 2.71 -10.30 -1.40
CA LEU A 122 3.58 -11.14 -0.56
C LEU A 122 4.38 -12.19 -1.35
N SER A 123 4.01 -12.42 -2.61
CA SER A 123 4.63 -13.42 -3.48
C SER A 123 5.12 -12.83 -4.81
N SER A 124 5.36 -11.51 -4.87
CA SER A 124 5.73 -10.82 -6.11
C SER A 124 6.97 -11.40 -6.79
N SER A 125 7.87 -12.06 -6.04
CA SER A 125 9.08 -12.68 -6.59
C SER A 125 8.77 -13.77 -7.63
N ALA A 126 7.62 -14.43 -7.52
CA ALA A 126 7.19 -15.45 -8.47
C ALA A 126 6.93 -14.90 -9.89
N GLY A 127 6.59 -13.61 -10.01
CA GLY A 127 6.28 -12.95 -11.29
C GLY A 127 7.47 -12.23 -11.93
N ILE A 128 8.57 -12.00 -11.21
CA ILE A 128 9.64 -11.09 -11.65
C ILE A 128 10.26 -11.52 -12.98
N ALA A 129 10.62 -12.80 -13.13
CA ALA A 129 11.28 -13.27 -14.35
C ALA A 129 10.39 -13.09 -15.60
N ILE A 130 9.08 -13.24 -15.45
CA ILE A 130 8.09 -13.02 -16.53
C ILE A 130 8.05 -11.54 -16.90
N LEU A 131 7.96 -10.66 -15.90
CA LEU A 131 7.91 -9.22 -16.12
C LEU A 131 9.22 -8.67 -16.71
N GLU A 132 10.38 -9.11 -16.19
CA GLU A 132 11.69 -8.70 -16.70
C GLU A 132 11.90 -9.16 -18.16
N ALA A 133 11.52 -10.39 -18.51
CA ALA A 133 11.60 -10.89 -19.87
C ALA A 133 10.72 -10.06 -20.84
N ALA A 134 9.57 -9.58 -20.36
CA ALA A 134 8.68 -8.68 -21.10
C ALA A 134 9.04 -7.19 -20.98
N LYS A 135 10.12 -6.86 -20.25
CA LYS A 135 10.59 -5.49 -19.99
C LYS A 135 9.54 -4.60 -19.28
N ILE A 136 8.71 -5.21 -18.45
CA ILE A 136 7.70 -4.53 -17.64
C ILE A 136 8.28 -4.29 -16.25
N PRO A 137 8.51 -3.04 -15.82
CA PRO A 137 9.01 -2.78 -14.49
C PRO A 137 7.95 -3.03 -13.43
N LEU A 138 8.39 -3.57 -12.28
CA LEU A 138 7.58 -3.67 -11.07
C LEU A 138 7.73 -2.38 -10.24
N ILE A 139 6.62 -1.76 -9.86
CA ILE A 139 6.61 -0.48 -9.13
C ILE A 139 5.73 -0.61 -7.90
N GLY A 140 6.18 -0.14 -6.73
CA GLY A 140 5.34 -0.18 -5.54
C GLY A 140 5.74 0.85 -4.50
N GLN A 141 5.05 0.82 -3.35
CA GLN A 141 5.44 1.65 -2.22
C GLN A 141 6.43 0.92 -1.30
N ILE A 142 6.10 -0.30 -0.88
CA ILE A 142 6.94 -1.11 0.00
C ILE A 142 6.99 -2.53 -0.57
N PRO A 143 8.17 -3.13 -0.78
CA PRO A 143 8.27 -4.52 -1.22
C PRO A 143 7.89 -5.46 -0.08
N PHE A 144 6.74 -6.12 -0.15
CA PHE A 144 6.27 -7.01 0.90
C PHE A 144 6.91 -8.40 0.83
N ASP A 145 7.25 -8.85 -0.38
CA ASP A 145 8.12 -9.99 -0.63
C ASP A 145 9.60 -9.60 -0.45
N GLN A 146 10.27 -10.25 0.51
CA GLN A 146 11.67 -9.97 0.85
C GLN A 146 12.64 -10.23 -0.32
N THR A 147 12.40 -11.29 -1.11
CA THR A 147 13.21 -11.60 -2.29
C THR A 147 13.09 -10.48 -3.31
N THR A 148 11.87 -9.96 -3.48
CA THR A 148 11.63 -8.80 -4.35
C THR A 148 12.34 -7.55 -3.82
N GLY A 149 12.24 -7.26 -2.53
CA GLY A 149 12.90 -6.12 -1.92
C GLY A 149 14.44 -6.20 -1.91
N SER A 150 15.02 -7.39 -2.05
CA SER A 150 16.46 -7.63 -1.93
C SER A 150 17.29 -7.32 -3.19
N ALA A 151 16.65 -6.99 -4.33
CA ALA A 151 17.34 -6.76 -5.60
C ALA A 151 16.80 -5.53 -6.36
N ALA A 152 17.66 -4.84 -7.11
CA ALA A 152 17.34 -3.58 -7.80
C ALA A 152 16.91 -3.75 -9.28
N SER A 153 17.12 -4.92 -9.87
CA SER A 153 16.82 -5.16 -11.30
C SER A 153 15.31 -5.11 -11.56
N GLY A 154 14.91 -4.48 -12.66
CA GLY A 154 13.52 -4.50 -13.14
C GLY A 154 12.47 -3.87 -12.22
N ARG A 155 12.85 -3.19 -11.14
CA ARG A 155 11.89 -2.72 -10.13
C ARG A 155 12.29 -1.40 -9.46
N VAL A 156 11.29 -0.66 -9.00
CA VAL A 156 11.43 0.61 -8.27
C VAL A 156 10.36 0.71 -7.19
N TYR A 157 10.77 0.97 -5.94
CA TYR A 157 9.84 1.24 -4.85
C TYR A 157 10.02 2.66 -4.36
N LEU A 158 8.93 3.43 -4.33
CA LEU A 158 8.99 4.86 -3.98
C LEU A 158 9.12 5.10 -2.47
N GLY A 159 8.78 4.08 -1.66
CA GLY A 159 8.91 4.09 -0.21
C GLY A 159 10.13 3.32 0.29
N PRO A 160 10.23 3.14 1.61
CA PRO A 160 11.38 2.51 2.25
C PRO A 160 11.31 0.97 2.23
N PRO A 161 12.47 0.28 2.31
CA PRO A 161 12.51 -1.17 2.53
C PRO A 161 11.86 -1.56 3.85
N GLN A 162 11.36 -2.80 3.96
CA GLN A 162 10.76 -3.34 5.18
C GLN A 162 11.64 -3.16 6.43
N ALA A 163 12.95 -3.38 6.30
CA ALA A 163 13.91 -3.24 7.40
C ALA A 163 13.91 -1.83 8.02
N SER A 164 13.62 -0.80 7.22
CA SER A 164 13.53 0.58 7.65
C SER A 164 12.52 0.77 8.77
N PHE A 165 11.39 0.06 8.72
CA PHE A 165 10.32 0.23 9.71
C PHE A 165 10.71 -0.34 11.06
N LEU A 166 11.38 -1.49 11.10
CA LEU A 166 11.85 -2.07 12.36
C LEU A 166 12.99 -1.23 12.96
N ILE A 167 13.98 -0.87 12.14
CA ILE A 167 15.14 -0.08 12.58
C ILE A 167 14.70 1.32 13.01
N GLY A 168 13.86 1.97 12.20
CA GLY A 168 13.33 3.30 12.50
C GLY A 168 12.40 3.31 13.70
N ALA A 169 11.55 2.29 13.91
CA ALA A 169 10.75 2.17 15.13
C ALA A 169 11.64 2.05 16.38
N LEU A 170 12.67 1.21 16.35
CA LEU A 170 13.63 1.07 17.44
C LEU A 170 14.38 2.40 17.70
N GLN A 171 14.82 3.11 16.65
CA GLN A 171 15.42 4.44 16.79
C GLN A 171 14.45 5.46 17.40
N GLY A 172 13.18 5.42 16.99
CA GLY A 172 12.13 6.26 17.58
C GLY A 172 11.94 5.97 19.07
N PHE A 173 11.85 4.70 19.46
CA PHE A 173 11.77 4.31 20.87
C PHE A 173 12.97 4.82 21.66
N LYS A 174 14.19 4.69 21.11
CA LYS A 174 15.40 5.23 21.73
C LYS A 174 15.35 6.75 21.90
N ALA A 175 14.87 7.47 20.88
CA ALA A 175 14.72 8.92 20.91
C ALA A 175 13.74 9.38 22.01
N GLU A 176 12.72 8.56 22.32
CA GLU A 176 11.80 8.76 23.44
C GLU A 176 12.33 8.26 24.79
N GLY A 177 13.62 7.88 24.86
CA GLY A 177 14.28 7.43 26.08
C GLY A 177 13.93 6.00 26.50
N LYS A 178 13.26 5.22 25.63
CA LYS A 178 12.91 3.82 25.89
C LYS A 178 14.15 2.94 25.75
N LYS A 179 14.28 1.94 26.61
CA LYS A 179 15.45 1.06 26.68
C LYS A 179 15.11 -0.40 26.39
N SER A 180 13.82 -0.74 26.39
CA SER A 180 13.36 -2.11 26.22
C SER A 180 12.07 -2.22 25.42
N ALA A 181 11.96 -3.27 24.60
CA ALA A 181 10.76 -3.57 23.83
C ALA A 181 10.42 -5.07 23.89
N THR A 182 9.13 -5.40 23.98
CA THR A 182 8.64 -6.76 23.71
C THR A 182 7.69 -6.70 22.53
N LEU A 183 8.17 -7.13 21.37
CA LEU A 183 7.43 -7.06 20.11
C LEU A 183 6.93 -8.44 19.69
N THR A 184 5.80 -8.47 19.01
CA THR A 184 5.09 -9.70 18.71
C THR A 184 4.83 -9.89 17.23
N LEU A 185 4.78 -11.15 16.82
CA LEU A 185 4.44 -11.58 15.47
C LEU A 185 3.51 -12.80 15.51
N VAL A 186 2.85 -13.09 14.40
CA VAL A 186 2.13 -14.36 14.21
C VAL A 186 3.10 -15.54 14.28
N ASP A 187 2.70 -16.65 14.89
CA ASP A 187 3.55 -17.82 15.08
C ASP A 187 3.75 -18.60 13.76
N THR A 188 4.81 -18.26 13.04
CA THR A 188 5.22 -18.91 11.79
C THR A 188 6.74 -19.06 11.74
N PRO A 189 7.28 -20.03 10.98
CA PRO A 189 8.74 -20.16 10.82
C PRO A 189 9.42 -18.85 10.35
N ALA A 190 8.77 -18.08 9.47
CA ALA A 190 9.27 -16.79 9.00
C ALA A 190 9.32 -15.74 10.12
N SER A 191 8.33 -15.71 11.00
CA SER A 191 8.32 -14.82 12.16
C SER A 191 9.42 -15.16 13.16
N HIS A 192 9.65 -16.45 13.45
CA HIS A 192 10.76 -16.87 14.32
C HIS A 192 12.11 -16.43 13.75
N LYS A 193 12.34 -16.64 12.45
CA LYS A 193 13.53 -16.13 11.76
C LYS A 193 13.65 -14.61 11.91
N THR A 194 12.57 -13.85 11.74
CA THR A 194 12.56 -12.39 11.90
C THR A 194 12.96 -11.97 13.33
N ILE A 195 12.40 -12.60 14.36
CA ILE A 195 12.75 -12.28 15.75
C ILE A 195 14.22 -12.59 16.06
N ASP A 196 14.68 -13.77 15.71
CA ASP A 196 16.00 -14.24 16.13
C ASP A 196 17.14 -13.62 15.31
N THR A 197 16.93 -13.43 14.00
CA THR A 197 17.97 -12.95 13.10
C THR A 197 17.91 -11.44 12.83
N GLN A 198 16.78 -10.78 13.10
CA GLN A 198 16.63 -9.35 12.86
C GLN A 198 16.34 -8.58 14.15
N LEU A 199 15.25 -8.86 14.87
CA LEU A 199 14.86 -8.04 16.03
C LEU A 199 15.97 -7.95 17.08
N LYS A 200 16.46 -9.09 17.58
CA LYS A 200 17.45 -9.10 18.67
C LYS A 200 18.79 -8.45 18.26
N PRO A 201 19.40 -8.80 17.10
CA PRO A 201 20.64 -8.16 16.67
C PRO A 201 20.49 -6.66 16.40
N LEU A 202 19.43 -6.23 15.70
CA LEU A 202 19.20 -4.83 15.36
C LEU A 202 18.94 -3.99 16.62
N ALA A 203 18.12 -4.50 17.54
CA ALA A 203 17.88 -3.82 18.81
C ALA A 203 19.17 -3.71 19.64
N GLY A 204 19.96 -4.78 19.70
CA GLY A 204 21.27 -4.77 20.36
C GLY A 204 22.23 -3.72 19.78
N ALA A 205 22.33 -3.64 18.45
CA ALA A 205 23.13 -2.62 17.76
C ALA A 205 22.66 -1.19 18.06
N LEU A 206 21.36 -0.99 18.26
CA LEU A 206 20.78 0.30 18.64
C LEU A 206 20.81 0.57 20.15
N GLY A 207 21.23 -0.38 20.98
CA GLY A 207 21.27 -0.25 22.44
C GLY A 207 19.90 -0.39 23.13
N ILE A 208 18.95 -1.07 22.49
CA ILE A 208 17.64 -1.43 23.05
C ILE A 208 17.62 -2.93 23.36
N LYS A 209 17.12 -3.31 24.53
CA LYS A 209 16.82 -4.71 24.83
C LYS A 209 15.48 -5.10 24.21
N ALA A 210 15.50 -5.91 23.16
CA ALA A 210 14.27 -6.40 22.54
C ALA A 210 14.03 -7.90 22.79
N ASN A 211 12.78 -8.25 23.11
CA ASN A 211 12.28 -9.61 23.17
C ASN A 211 11.20 -9.82 22.10
N GLY A 212 11.11 -11.04 21.58
CA GLY A 212 10.04 -11.47 20.67
C GLY A 212 9.06 -12.41 21.37
N LEU A 213 7.77 -12.23 21.14
CA LEU A 213 6.73 -13.21 21.48
C LEU A 213 5.84 -13.50 20.26
N TYR A 214 5.05 -14.56 20.35
CA TYR A 214 4.23 -15.03 19.23
C TYR A 214 2.76 -15.20 19.62
N TYR A 215 1.87 -15.09 18.64
CA TYR A 215 0.45 -15.43 18.78
C TYR A 215 -0.01 -16.36 17.68
N SER A 216 -0.97 -17.24 18.00
CA SER A 216 -1.51 -18.20 17.03
C SER A 216 -2.16 -17.50 15.82
N PRO A 217 -1.90 -17.96 14.59
CA PRO A 217 -2.57 -17.46 13.40
C PRO A 217 -4.07 -17.78 13.37
N THR A 218 -4.51 -18.83 14.06
CA THR A 218 -5.90 -19.34 13.98
C THR A 218 -6.71 -19.05 15.23
N ASN A 219 -6.08 -19.03 16.40
CA ASN A 219 -6.77 -18.81 17.68
C ASN A 219 -5.88 -18.00 18.64
N PRO A 220 -5.66 -16.70 18.36
CA PRO A 220 -4.79 -15.87 19.19
C PRO A 220 -5.40 -15.63 20.58
N ASN A 221 -4.63 -15.94 21.64
CA ASN A 221 -4.99 -15.62 23.01
C ASN A 221 -4.31 -14.32 23.46
N PHE A 222 -4.92 -13.18 23.15
CA PHE A 222 -4.37 -11.86 23.48
C PHE A 222 -4.34 -11.55 24.97
N SER A 223 -5.20 -12.18 25.79
CA SER A 223 -5.17 -12.01 27.24
C SER A 223 -3.91 -12.62 27.85
N ALA A 224 -3.61 -13.88 27.50
CA ALA A 224 -2.38 -14.56 27.91
C ALA A 224 -1.14 -13.83 27.37
N LEU A 225 -1.18 -13.44 26.08
CA LEU A 225 -0.08 -12.70 25.47
C LEU A 225 0.20 -11.38 26.21
N ALA A 226 -0.84 -10.60 26.51
CA ALA A 226 -0.70 -9.34 27.24
C ALA A 226 -0.13 -9.55 28.66
N ALA A 227 -0.57 -10.61 29.36
CA ALA A 227 -0.02 -10.95 30.67
C ALA A 227 1.49 -11.32 30.59
N THR A 228 1.88 -12.11 29.58
CA THR A 228 3.30 -12.43 29.32
C THR A 228 4.10 -11.19 28.95
N ILE A 229 3.58 -10.31 28.11
CA ILE A 229 4.24 -9.03 27.79
C ILE A 229 4.45 -8.22 29.07
N ALA A 230 3.40 -8.03 29.87
CA ALA A 230 3.46 -7.21 31.08
C ALA A 230 4.47 -7.77 32.10
N SER A 231 4.63 -9.10 32.21
CA SER A 231 5.61 -9.72 33.10
C SER A 231 7.07 -9.47 32.67
N THR A 232 7.31 -9.22 31.38
CA THR A 232 8.64 -8.81 30.88
C THR A 232 8.99 -7.35 31.16
N LYS A 233 8.03 -6.55 31.64
CA LYS A 233 8.17 -5.12 31.99
C LYS A 233 8.87 -4.26 30.92
N PRO A 234 8.50 -4.33 29.63
CA PRO A 234 9.16 -3.56 28.60
C PRO A 234 8.67 -2.10 28.60
N ASP A 235 9.52 -1.17 28.19
CA ASP A 235 9.12 0.24 27.98
C ASP A 235 8.16 0.39 26.80
N VAL A 236 8.29 -0.50 25.80
CA VAL A 236 7.40 -0.59 24.63
C VAL A 236 6.92 -2.02 24.43
N ALA A 237 5.64 -2.21 24.18
CA ALA A 237 5.07 -3.50 23.81
C ALA A 237 4.26 -3.39 22.53
N GLY A 238 4.26 -4.43 21.69
CA GLY A 238 3.57 -4.24 20.43
C GLY A 238 3.68 -5.33 19.40
N LEU A 239 3.38 -4.93 18.17
CA LEU A 239 3.44 -5.73 16.96
C LEU A 239 4.62 -5.27 16.10
N ILE A 240 5.38 -6.19 15.52
CA ILE A 240 6.32 -5.83 14.44
C ILE A 240 5.56 -5.57 13.14
N ALA A 241 4.54 -6.38 12.89
CA ALA A 241 3.65 -6.28 11.74
C ALA A 241 2.20 -6.46 12.20
N ALA A 242 1.29 -5.68 11.62
CA ALA A 242 -0.12 -5.72 11.93
C ALA A 242 -0.89 -6.44 10.82
N PRO A 243 -1.44 -7.64 11.06
CA PRO A 243 -2.14 -8.38 10.01
C PRO A 243 -3.51 -7.79 9.68
N ASN A 244 -4.17 -7.16 10.65
CA ASN A 244 -5.48 -6.51 10.50
C ASN A 244 -5.80 -5.63 11.71
N ALA A 245 -6.79 -4.75 11.57
CA ALA A 245 -7.21 -3.84 12.63
C ALA A 245 -7.69 -4.57 13.91
N SER A 246 -8.35 -5.72 13.78
CA SER A 246 -8.85 -6.50 14.91
C SER A 246 -7.71 -6.94 15.83
N THR A 247 -6.60 -7.40 15.26
CA THR A 247 -5.40 -7.80 16.01
C THR A 247 -4.83 -6.63 16.81
N CYS A 248 -4.73 -5.45 16.20
CA CYS A 248 -4.24 -4.24 16.87
C CYS A 248 -5.15 -3.86 18.06
N ILE A 249 -6.47 -3.82 17.82
CA ILE A 249 -7.46 -3.45 18.84
C ILE A 249 -7.43 -4.44 20.00
N GLN A 250 -7.40 -5.75 19.71
CA GLN A 250 -7.38 -6.78 20.74
C GLN A 250 -6.09 -6.72 21.57
N LEU A 251 -4.92 -6.53 20.95
CA LEU A 251 -3.68 -6.38 21.70
C LEU A 251 -3.71 -5.12 22.58
N ILE A 252 -4.13 -3.97 22.04
CA ILE A 252 -4.24 -2.71 22.79
C ILE A 252 -5.14 -2.90 24.02
N LYS A 253 -6.36 -3.44 23.83
CA LYS A 253 -7.32 -3.64 24.91
C LYS A 253 -6.79 -4.58 25.99
N ASN A 254 -6.16 -5.68 25.61
CA ASN A 254 -5.64 -6.66 26.58
C ASN A 254 -4.44 -6.10 27.35
N LEU A 255 -3.51 -5.40 26.69
CA LEU A 255 -2.39 -4.72 27.37
C LEU A 255 -2.90 -3.70 28.41
N ARG A 256 -3.90 -2.89 28.04
CA ARG A 256 -4.52 -1.94 28.97
C ARG A 256 -5.25 -2.62 30.13
N SER A 257 -5.97 -3.70 29.84
CA SER A 257 -6.73 -4.49 30.83
C SER A 257 -5.82 -5.07 31.91
N VAL A 258 -4.65 -5.60 31.53
CA VAL A 258 -3.64 -6.09 32.50
C VAL A 258 -2.83 -4.97 33.16
N GLY A 259 -3.19 -3.71 32.91
CA GLY A 259 -2.57 -2.54 33.54
C GLY A 259 -1.20 -2.16 32.98
N TYR A 260 -0.82 -2.61 31.77
CA TYR A 260 0.42 -2.21 31.13
C TYR A 260 0.49 -0.69 30.98
N LYS A 261 1.61 -0.09 31.40
CA LYS A 261 1.82 1.37 31.43
C LYS A 261 2.84 1.88 30.42
N GLY A 262 3.57 0.99 29.75
CA GLY A 262 4.49 1.39 28.69
C GLY A 262 3.76 1.73 27.39
N ASP A 263 4.54 2.10 26.38
CA ASP A 263 3.99 2.54 25.11
C ASP A 263 3.53 1.33 24.29
N ILE A 264 2.42 1.47 23.57
CA ILE A 264 1.86 0.38 22.77
C ILE A 264 2.15 0.64 21.30
N PHE A 265 3.01 -0.15 20.68
CA PHE A 265 3.36 -0.04 19.26
C PHE A 265 2.53 -1.01 18.41
N VAL A 266 1.85 -0.52 17.37
CA VAL A 266 0.95 -1.31 16.52
C VAL A 266 1.33 -1.31 15.04
N ALA A 267 2.63 -1.25 14.75
CA ALA A 267 3.16 -1.34 13.39
C ALA A 267 2.49 -0.32 12.43
N ALA A 268 2.02 -0.72 11.25
CA ALA A 268 1.33 0.15 10.28
C ALA A 268 -0.17 0.35 10.56
N CYS A 269 -0.68 -0.15 11.70
CA CYS A 269 -2.10 -0.25 11.92
C CYS A 269 -2.71 1.11 12.23
N MET A 270 -3.37 1.77 11.28
CA MET A 270 -4.08 3.04 11.56
C MET A 270 -5.57 2.86 11.88
N GLY A 271 -6.18 1.76 11.43
CA GLY A 271 -7.63 1.54 11.55
C GLY A 271 -8.17 1.54 12.99
N PHE A 272 -7.32 1.23 13.98
CA PHE A 272 -7.72 1.23 15.39
C PHE A 272 -8.08 2.63 15.90
N ILE A 273 -7.53 3.70 15.32
CA ILE A 273 -7.76 5.08 15.79
C ILE A 273 -9.24 5.44 15.65
N LYS A 274 -9.85 5.08 14.52
CA LYS A 274 -11.28 5.29 14.26
C LYS A 274 -12.15 4.26 14.96
N SER A 275 -11.72 3.00 15.00
CA SER A 275 -12.52 1.88 15.53
C SER A 275 -12.54 1.78 17.05
N ASP A 276 -11.52 2.33 17.73
CA ASP A 276 -11.39 2.33 19.19
C ASP A 276 -10.73 3.62 19.71
N PRO A 277 -11.34 4.79 19.48
CA PRO A 277 -10.74 6.09 19.79
C PRO A 277 -10.48 6.29 21.28
N ALA A 278 -11.29 5.68 22.16
CA ALA A 278 -11.05 5.73 23.60
C ALA A 278 -9.74 5.03 23.99
N ASN A 279 -9.36 3.99 23.25
CA ASN A 279 -8.12 3.26 23.48
C ASN A 279 -6.98 3.61 22.53
N ALA A 280 -7.14 4.60 21.66
CA ALA A 280 -6.10 4.96 20.72
C ALA A 280 -4.96 5.80 21.31
N PRO A 281 -5.21 6.81 22.18
CA PRO A 281 -4.17 7.71 22.67
C PRO A 281 -3.02 6.98 23.38
N GLY A 282 -1.78 7.38 23.08
CA GLY A 282 -0.55 6.81 23.61
C GLY A 282 -0.03 5.59 22.85
N ALA A 283 -0.79 5.05 21.89
CA ALA A 283 -0.26 4.05 20.97
C ALA A 283 0.64 4.70 19.90
N THR A 284 1.60 3.95 19.37
CA THR A 284 2.49 4.37 18.28
C THR A 284 2.31 3.49 17.05
N LEU A 285 2.51 4.07 15.87
CA LEU A 285 2.45 3.39 14.58
C LEU A 285 3.47 3.98 13.61
N TYR A 286 3.99 3.20 12.67
CA TYR A 286 4.84 3.71 11.60
C TYR A 286 4.07 3.96 10.31
N SER A 287 4.65 4.76 9.42
CA SER A 287 4.17 4.98 8.06
C SER A 287 5.31 5.37 7.12
N SER A 288 5.15 5.11 5.83
CA SER A 288 6.01 5.66 4.75
C SER A 288 5.46 6.93 4.12
N VAL A 289 4.26 7.36 4.53
CA VAL A 289 3.57 8.55 4.04
C VAL A 289 2.95 9.31 5.21
N TRP A 290 2.71 10.61 5.05
CA TRP A 290 1.82 11.35 5.94
C TRP A 290 0.42 10.73 5.89
N LEU A 291 -0.28 10.73 7.03
CA LEU A 291 -1.59 10.10 7.21
C LEU A 291 -2.62 11.11 7.75
N PRO A 292 -3.92 10.89 7.55
CA PRO A 292 -4.96 11.64 8.25
C PRO A 292 -4.71 11.69 9.75
N GLY A 293 -4.95 12.85 10.36
CA GLY A 293 -4.62 13.12 11.77
C GLY A 293 -3.27 13.80 11.96
N THR A 294 -2.42 13.89 10.94
CA THR A 294 -1.10 14.56 11.02
C THR A 294 -1.17 16.07 10.75
N GLU A 295 -2.36 16.66 10.55
CA GLU A 295 -2.53 18.03 10.03
C GLU A 295 -1.90 19.11 10.91
N LYS A 296 -1.73 18.84 12.21
CA LYS A 296 -1.08 19.75 13.17
C LYS A 296 0.46 19.74 13.11
N HIS A 297 1.03 18.73 12.47
CA HIS A 297 2.47 18.43 12.55
C HIS A 297 3.13 18.24 11.19
N ALA A 298 2.38 17.85 10.17
CA ALA A 298 2.88 17.70 8.82
C ALA A 298 3.16 19.07 8.17
N PRO A 299 4.13 19.17 7.23
CA PRO A 299 4.34 20.37 6.43
C PRO A 299 3.05 20.77 5.68
N LYS A 300 2.85 22.08 5.46
CA LYS A 300 1.63 22.61 4.82
C LYS A 300 1.29 21.91 3.50
N GLU A 301 2.28 21.66 2.65
CA GLU A 301 2.10 20.96 1.37
C GLU A 301 1.55 19.54 1.58
N ALA A 302 2.11 18.79 2.53
CA ALA A 302 1.62 17.46 2.87
C ALA A 302 0.19 17.50 3.42
N VAL A 303 -0.18 18.53 4.19
CA VAL A 303 -1.56 18.72 4.69
C VAL A 303 -2.54 18.99 3.54
N ASP A 304 -2.16 19.83 2.58
CA ASP A 304 -3.01 20.13 1.42
C ASP A 304 -3.16 18.89 0.51
N ASN A 305 -2.06 18.15 0.29
CA ASN A 305 -2.08 16.88 -0.44
C ASN A 305 -2.90 15.80 0.29
N LEU A 306 -2.83 15.73 1.62
CA LEU A 306 -3.64 14.81 2.43
C LEU A 306 -5.14 15.11 2.30
N LYS A 307 -5.54 16.38 2.29
CA LYS A 307 -6.94 16.76 2.07
C LYS A 307 -7.43 16.27 0.72
N ALA A 308 -6.64 16.50 -0.34
CA ALA A 308 -6.97 16.03 -1.68
C ALA A 308 -7.06 14.49 -1.75
N ALA A 309 -6.07 13.78 -1.20
CA ALA A 309 -6.10 12.32 -1.14
C ALA A 309 -7.33 11.81 -0.37
N THR A 310 -7.65 12.41 0.77
CA THR A 310 -8.80 12.05 1.61
C THR A 310 -10.11 12.24 0.84
N GLU A 311 -10.25 13.35 0.13
CA GLU A 311 -11.45 13.63 -0.68
C GLU A 311 -11.67 12.54 -1.73
N TYR A 312 -10.64 12.20 -2.50
CA TYR A 312 -10.75 11.20 -3.56
C TYR A 312 -10.92 9.78 -3.02
N ILE A 313 -10.18 9.40 -1.97
CA ILE A 313 -10.31 8.09 -1.33
C ILE A 313 -11.71 7.91 -0.73
N SER A 314 -12.31 8.97 -0.15
CA SER A 314 -13.66 8.91 0.44
C SER A 314 -14.78 8.61 -0.56
N LYS A 315 -14.53 8.81 -1.87
CA LYS A 315 -15.46 8.49 -2.96
C LYS A 315 -15.39 7.02 -3.39
N THR A 316 -14.44 6.25 -2.85
CA THR A 316 -14.28 4.82 -3.12
C THR A 316 -14.96 3.98 -2.04
N SER A 317 -15.17 2.68 -2.30
CA SER A 317 -15.90 1.79 -1.39
C SER A 317 -15.03 1.09 -0.34
N GLY A 318 -13.71 1.09 -0.48
CA GLY A 318 -12.81 0.40 0.45
C GLY A 318 -12.36 1.24 1.65
N PRO A 319 -11.61 0.64 2.59
CA PRO A 319 -11.13 1.32 3.77
C PRO A 319 -10.16 2.46 3.42
N ALA A 320 -10.37 3.63 4.02
CA ALA A 320 -9.42 4.75 3.97
C ALA A 320 -8.29 4.55 5.00
N ASP A 321 -7.47 3.51 4.80
CA ASP A 321 -6.34 3.18 5.65
C ASP A 321 -4.99 3.45 4.98
N PHE A 322 -3.89 3.05 5.64
CA PHE A 322 -2.53 3.30 5.21
C PHE A 322 -2.30 2.85 3.76
N TYR A 323 -2.85 1.70 3.39
CA TYR A 323 -2.65 1.13 2.06
C TYR A 323 -3.37 1.93 0.97
N ALA A 324 -4.55 2.49 1.28
CA ALA A 324 -5.22 3.40 0.36
C ALA A 324 -4.41 4.68 0.12
N TYR A 325 -3.93 5.34 1.19
CA TYR A 325 -3.13 6.56 1.06
C TYR A 325 -1.77 6.31 0.39
N ALA A 326 -1.10 5.21 0.75
CA ALA A 326 0.18 4.84 0.16
C ALA A 326 0.06 4.49 -1.32
N GLN A 327 -0.96 3.71 -1.71
CA GLN A 327 -1.21 3.39 -3.12
C GLN A 327 -1.62 4.65 -3.91
N PHE A 328 -2.50 5.49 -3.35
CA PHE A 328 -2.87 6.77 -3.95
C PHE A 328 -1.63 7.62 -4.25
N ALA A 329 -0.76 7.82 -3.26
CA ALA A 329 0.47 8.59 -3.42
C ALA A 329 1.37 7.98 -4.51
N THR A 330 1.53 6.65 -4.52
CA THR A 330 2.35 5.94 -5.52
C THR A 330 1.86 6.18 -6.94
N VAL A 331 0.54 6.19 -7.18
CA VAL A 331 -0.04 6.49 -8.51
C VAL A 331 0.21 7.94 -8.92
N VAL A 332 0.00 8.87 -7.99
CA VAL A 332 0.23 10.30 -8.24
C VAL A 332 1.70 10.59 -8.52
N ASP A 333 2.61 9.98 -7.76
CA ASP A 333 4.06 10.13 -7.91
C ASP A 333 4.55 9.51 -9.21
N PHE A 334 4.01 8.35 -9.59
CA PHE A 334 4.25 7.75 -10.90
C PHE A 334 3.86 8.70 -12.04
N ALA A 335 2.65 9.26 -11.99
CA ALA A 335 2.17 10.19 -13.01
C ALA A 335 3.01 11.48 -13.10
N LYS A 336 3.38 12.05 -11.94
CA LYS A 336 4.26 13.22 -11.85
C LYS A 336 5.65 12.93 -12.40
N ALA A 337 6.24 11.80 -12.05
CA ALA A 337 7.56 11.38 -12.54
C ALA A 337 7.58 11.24 -14.07
N LEU A 338 6.59 10.57 -14.65
CA LEU A 338 6.49 10.43 -16.11
C LEU A 338 6.20 11.76 -16.82
N SER A 339 5.49 12.68 -16.17
CA SER A 339 5.25 14.02 -16.72
C SER A 339 6.51 14.89 -16.69
N ALA A 340 7.37 14.73 -15.67
CA ALA A 340 8.64 15.46 -15.56
C ALA A 340 9.75 14.88 -16.45
N GLY A 341 9.75 13.56 -16.67
CA GLY A 341 10.83 12.80 -17.33
C GLY A 341 11.08 13.09 -18.81
N SER A 342 10.32 13.98 -19.45
CA SER A 342 10.60 14.51 -20.79
C SER A 342 10.95 13.45 -21.86
N SER A 343 9.95 12.85 -22.48
CA SER A 343 10.03 12.62 -23.92
C SER A 343 8.63 12.46 -24.50
N SER A 344 8.38 13.17 -25.61
CA SER A 344 7.26 12.97 -26.52
C SER A 344 7.32 11.61 -27.26
N GLY A 345 8.10 10.65 -26.72
CA GLY A 345 8.28 9.31 -27.26
C GLY A 345 7.24 8.34 -26.73
N GLU A 346 7.23 7.14 -27.30
CA GLU A 346 6.35 6.07 -26.85
C GLU A 346 6.69 5.66 -25.40
N LEU A 347 5.70 5.67 -24.51
CA LEU A 347 5.87 5.14 -23.15
C LEU A 347 5.90 3.61 -23.23
N THR A 348 7.10 3.04 -23.15
CA THR A 348 7.36 1.60 -23.00
C THR A 348 7.80 1.29 -21.57
N GLY A 349 7.79 0.02 -21.16
CA GLY A 349 8.27 -0.35 -19.83
C GLY A 349 9.74 -0.01 -19.57
N GLU A 350 10.60 -0.06 -20.59
CA GLU A 350 11.99 0.39 -20.47
C GLU A 350 12.10 1.89 -20.21
N SER A 351 11.30 2.70 -20.93
CA SER A 351 11.28 4.16 -20.75
C SER A 351 10.76 4.55 -19.37
N VAL A 352 9.73 3.84 -18.87
CA VAL A 352 9.18 4.02 -17.53
C VAL A 352 10.22 3.68 -16.48
N LEU A 353 10.87 2.52 -16.59
CA LEU A 353 11.91 2.10 -15.65
C LEU A 353 13.08 3.08 -15.60
N SER A 354 13.54 3.54 -16.76
CA SER A 354 14.62 4.53 -16.88
C SER A 354 14.23 5.85 -16.21
N THR A 355 13.02 6.35 -16.50
CA THR A 355 12.50 7.59 -15.90
C THR A 355 12.47 7.50 -14.38
N LEU A 356 11.91 6.42 -13.84
CA LEU A 356 11.79 6.24 -12.39
C LEU A 356 13.15 6.06 -11.71
N LYS A 357 14.08 5.29 -12.30
CA LYS A 357 15.45 5.16 -11.77
C LYS A 357 16.25 6.46 -11.86
N GLY A 358 15.91 7.33 -12.80
CA GLY A 358 16.54 8.63 -12.99
C GLY A 358 16.12 9.70 -11.97
N LEU A 359 15.08 9.47 -11.17
CA LEU A 359 14.60 10.47 -10.20
C LEU A 359 15.68 10.83 -9.16
N LYS A 360 15.92 12.13 -9.01
CA LYS A 360 16.82 12.74 -8.03
C LYS A 360 16.09 13.83 -7.27
N ASP A 361 16.18 13.79 -5.94
CA ASP A 361 15.53 14.73 -5.02
C ASP A 361 14.08 15.05 -5.37
N PHE A 362 13.37 14.04 -5.88
CA PHE A 362 12.03 14.16 -6.41
C PHE A 362 11.03 14.33 -5.27
N PRO A 363 10.21 15.41 -5.25
CA PRO A 363 9.19 15.60 -4.23
C PRO A 363 8.02 14.63 -4.47
N THR A 364 7.70 13.82 -3.46
CA THR A 364 6.56 12.89 -3.50
C THR A 364 5.30 13.52 -2.92
N PHE A 365 4.14 12.96 -3.24
CA PHE A 365 2.84 13.54 -2.92
C PHE A 365 2.55 13.54 -1.42
N LEU A 366 2.75 12.40 -0.75
CA LEU A 366 2.56 12.27 0.71
C LEU A 366 3.83 11.79 1.44
N GLY A 367 4.93 11.55 0.73
CA GLY A 367 6.16 11.02 1.30
C GLY A 367 7.23 12.09 1.52
N THR A 368 8.47 11.61 1.65
CA THR A 368 9.68 12.45 1.65
C THR A 368 10.13 12.76 0.21
N LYS A 369 11.17 13.57 0.05
CA LYS A 369 11.90 13.63 -1.23
C LYS A 369 12.67 12.32 -1.44
N ILE A 370 12.69 11.83 -2.67
CA ILE A 370 13.27 10.53 -3.00
C ILE A 370 14.35 10.62 -4.07
N THR A 371 15.32 9.71 -3.98
CA THR A 371 16.35 9.51 -5.00
C THR A 371 16.41 8.03 -5.35
N CYS A 372 16.07 7.72 -6.60
CA CYS A 372 15.96 6.36 -7.11
C CYS A 372 17.24 5.90 -7.84
N GLY A 373 17.21 4.65 -8.31
CA GLY A 373 18.24 4.08 -9.19
C GLY A 373 19.50 3.60 -8.47
N LYS A 374 19.39 3.22 -7.20
CA LYS A 374 20.50 2.66 -6.43
C LYS A 374 20.90 1.29 -6.98
N GLU A 375 22.19 0.98 -6.92
CA GLU A 375 22.74 -0.25 -7.48
C GLU A 375 22.19 -1.52 -6.79
N LYS A 376 22.10 -1.48 -5.45
CA LYS A 376 21.78 -2.65 -4.63
C LYS A 376 20.38 -2.63 -4.04
N SER A 377 19.65 -1.52 -4.16
CA SER A 377 18.32 -1.35 -3.58
C SER A 377 17.33 -0.88 -4.63
N PRO A 378 16.12 -1.46 -4.68
CA PRO A 378 15.07 -0.91 -5.51
C PRO A 378 14.37 0.30 -4.87
N ASN A 379 14.64 0.60 -3.59
CA ASN A 379 13.93 1.61 -2.83
C ASN A 379 14.55 3.01 -3.02
N CYS A 380 13.71 4.00 -3.27
CA CYS A 380 14.14 5.38 -3.52
C CYS A 380 14.37 6.20 -2.25
N THR A 381 14.02 5.65 -1.09
CA THR A 381 14.30 6.22 0.22
C THR A 381 14.48 5.11 1.24
N THR A 382 15.04 5.45 2.40
CA THR A 382 14.97 4.60 3.61
C THR A 382 14.10 5.24 4.68
N GLN A 383 13.65 6.49 4.48
CA GLN A 383 12.99 7.26 5.52
C GLN A 383 11.58 6.76 5.80
N MET A 384 11.19 6.86 7.07
CA MET A 384 9.88 6.48 7.57
C MET A 384 9.44 7.43 8.71
N LEU A 385 8.15 7.51 9.00
CA LEU A 385 7.58 8.26 10.13
C LEU A 385 7.13 7.33 11.24
N LEU A 386 7.49 7.61 12.48
CA LEU A 386 6.90 6.97 13.66
C LEU A 386 5.98 8.00 14.30
N PHE A 387 4.69 7.68 14.41
CA PHE A 387 3.69 8.54 15.02
C PHE A 387 3.32 8.05 16.41
N SER A 388 3.02 8.99 17.29
CA SER A 388 2.30 8.78 18.54
C SER A 388 0.89 9.35 18.42
N VAL A 389 -0.12 8.56 18.77
CA VAL A 389 -1.52 8.99 18.80
C VAL A 389 -1.75 9.87 20.02
N GLN A 390 -2.16 11.10 19.79
CA GLN A 390 -2.41 12.08 20.84
C GLN A 390 -3.83 11.91 21.44
N LYS A 391 -4.10 12.62 22.55
CA LYS A 391 -5.41 12.56 23.23
C LYS A 391 -6.58 13.05 22.37
N ASP A 392 -6.31 13.97 21.46
CA ASP A 392 -7.27 14.47 20.48
C ASP A 392 -7.30 13.64 19.18
N LEU A 393 -6.68 12.46 19.20
CA LEU A 393 -6.55 11.52 18.08
C LEU A 393 -5.66 12.02 16.93
N SER A 394 -5.00 13.17 17.08
CA SER A 394 -3.98 13.60 16.12
C SER A 394 -2.75 12.69 16.17
N LEU A 395 -2.01 12.65 15.07
CA LEU A 395 -0.79 11.88 14.90
C LEU A 395 0.40 12.82 14.93
N LYS A 396 1.24 12.66 15.95
CA LYS A 396 2.47 13.45 16.11
C LYS A 396 3.70 12.61 15.77
N PRO A 397 4.60 13.05 14.88
CA PRO A 397 5.88 12.40 14.68
C PRO A 397 6.68 12.36 16.00
N VAL A 398 7.12 11.17 16.38
CA VAL A 398 7.89 10.92 17.61
C VAL A 398 9.17 11.75 17.63
N THR A 399 9.87 11.81 16.51
CA THR A 399 11.12 12.57 16.34
C THR A 399 10.91 13.98 15.78
N GLY A 400 9.65 14.43 15.66
CA GLY A 400 9.29 15.71 15.04
C GLY A 400 9.33 15.73 13.50
N ASP A 401 10.06 14.81 12.88
CA ASP A 401 10.18 14.68 11.41
C ASP A 401 10.48 13.22 11.01
N TRP A 402 10.70 12.97 9.71
CA TRP A 402 11.16 11.69 9.15
C TRP A 402 12.35 11.10 9.91
N ILE A 403 12.26 9.82 10.23
CA ILE A 403 13.38 9.03 10.74
C ILE A 403 14.15 8.48 9.54
N THR A 404 15.45 8.73 9.50
CA THR A 404 16.38 8.03 8.61
C THR A 404 16.94 6.82 9.35
N PRO A 405 16.57 5.59 8.96
CA PRO A 405 17.11 4.37 9.56
C PRO A 405 18.63 4.31 9.44
N ALA A 406 19.30 3.86 10.49
CA ALA A 406 20.75 3.74 10.64
C ALA A 406 21.44 3.19 9.38
N PRO A 407 22.08 4.02 8.53
CA PRO A 407 22.59 3.61 7.22
C PRO A 407 23.61 2.47 7.27
N GLU A 408 24.46 2.46 8.29
CA GLU A 408 25.45 1.41 8.54
C GLU A 408 24.81 0.05 8.81
N ILE A 409 23.66 0.03 9.50
CA ILE A 409 22.88 -1.19 9.74
C ILE A 409 22.11 -1.58 8.47
N MET A 410 21.53 -0.60 7.77
CA MET A 410 20.83 -0.85 6.50
C MET A 410 21.77 -1.49 5.46
N ALA A 411 23.03 -1.07 5.41
CA ALA A 411 24.02 -1.62 4.48
C ALA A 411 24.33 -3.12 4.69
N THR A 412 24.03 -3.69 5.87
CA THR A 412 24.19 -5.13 6.12
C THR A 412 22.99 -5.96 5.67
N ILE A 413 21.91 -5.33 5.24
CA ILE A 413 20.66 -5.98 4.85
C ILE A 413 20.51 -5.93 3.32
N PRO A 414 20.43 -7.07 2.62
CA PRO A 414 20.25 -7.10 1.17
C PRO A 414 19.06 -6.24 0.72
N GLY A 415 19.27 -5.36 -0.27
CA GLY A 415 18.22 -4.49 -0.80
C GLY A 415 17.88 -3.26 0.03
N ALA A 416 18.49 -3.05 1.19
CA ALA A 416 18.02 -2.04 2.13
C ALA A 416 18.70 -0.65 2.00
N SER A 417 19.90 -0.55 1.40
CA SER A 417 20.66 0.72 1.32
C SER A 417 21.06 1.11 -0.08
#